data_AF-A0A934YRV8-F1
#
_entry.id   AF-A0A934YRV8-F1
#
_cell.length_a   1.000
_cell.length_b   1.000
_cell.length_c   1.000
_cell.angle_alpha   90.00
_cell.angle_beta   90.00
_cell.angle_gamma   90.00
#
_symmetry.space_group_name_H-M   'P 1'
#
loop_
_entity.id
_entity.type
_entity.pdbx_description
1 polymer ?
#
loop_
_entity_poly.entity_id
_entity_poly.type
_entity_poly.pdbx_seq_one_letter_code
_entity_poly.pdbx_strand_id
1 'polypeptide(L)'
;MPALLRSSESLDGLWEELVYTEARLLAAGHKPQAAATSKSLKRLEALQAGQRAAWRREIVAQATVDVVDDALDDEVETLGRNLLHLEAGNRKTARFKQYFKSAVSTVVRLGLESELPVVRGFISQLAKEPEKVLKDHGKAFTALAKSGDEAVAERRDAAIERAAHRAREILGFIDDLNASRTTIHAELTLQATAGALPRDYADRFFRRSTRAARAVDGASRPEPTPPA
;
A
#
# COMPACT_ATOMS: atom_id res chain seq x y z
N MET A 1 17.63 -9.46 28.26
CA MET A 1 16.26 -9.15 27.80
C MET A 1 16.28 -9.04 26.28
N PRO A 2 15.31 -9.62 25.57
CA PRO A 2 15.27 -9.54 24.11
C PRO A 2 15.04 -8.10 23.68
N ALA A 3 15.63 -7.72 22.54
CA ALA A 3 15.28 -6.46 21.90
C ALA A 3 13.79 -6.48 21.53
N LEU A 4 13.08 -5.39 21.85
CA LEU A 4 11.69 -5.20 21.48
C LEU A 4 11.58 -5.03 19.96
N LEU A 5 10.59 -5.69 19.40
CA LEU A 5 10.19 -5.56 18.00
C LEU A 5 9.53 -4.20 17.83
N ARG A 6 9.89 -3.50 16.74
CA ARG A 6 9.39 -2.15 16.48
C ARG A 6 8.10 -2.21 15.68
N SER A 7 7.24 -1.21 15.86
CA SER A 7 6.03 -1.01 15.06
C SER A 7 6.30 -0.78 13.56
N SER A 8 7.56 -0.55 13.18
CA SER A 8 8.00 -0.42 11.79
C SER A 8 8.59 -1.70 11.19
N GLU A 9 8.71 -2.78 11.97
CA GLU A 9 9.18 -4.07 11.43
C GLU A 9 8.21 -4.62 10.38
N SER A 10 8.79 -5.23 9.34
CA SER A 10 8.04 -5.96 8.32
C SER A 10 7.59 -7.31 8.85
N LEU A 11 6.47 -7.84 8.33
CA LEU A 11 5.99 -9.17 8.73
C LEU A 11 7.04 -10.27 8.43
N ASP A 12 7.84 -10.11 7.38
CA ASP A 12 8.93 -11.05 7.06
C ASP A 12 10.07 -10.98 8.09
N GLY A 13 10.40 -9.78 8.56
CA GLY A 13 11.36 -9.61 9.66
C GLY A 13 10.87 -10.28 10.95
N LEU A 14 9.58 -10.13 11.27
CA LEU A 14 8.95 -10.83 12.39
C LEU A 14 8.97 -12.34 12.21
N TRP A 15 8.79 -12.82 10.98
CA TRP A 15 8.80 -14.25 10.65
C TRP A 15 10.19 -14.84 10.90
N GLU A 16 11.25 -14.20 10.39
CA GLU A 16 12.62 -14.63 10.62
C GLU A 16 12.97 -14.68 12.12
N GLU A 17 12.55 -13.66 12.88
CA GLU A 17 12.74 -13.61 14.34
C GLU A 17 12.08 -14.78 15.07
N LEU A 18 10.85 -15.11 14.70
CA LEU A 18 10.10 -16.18 15.35
C LEU A 18 10.58 -17.56 14.95
N VAL A 19 10.91 -17.80 13.67
CA VAL A 19 11.50 -19.06 13.20
C VAL A 19 12.84 -19.30 13.91
N TYR A 20 13.69 -18.28 14.02
CA TYR A 20 14.94 -18.39 14.75
C TYR A 20 14.69 -18.76 16.22
N THR A 21 13.76 -18.05 16.88
CA THR A 21 13.46 -18.25 18.30
C THR A 21 12.92 -19.67 18.57
N GLU A 22 11.95 -20.11 17.77
CA GLU A 22 11.38 -21.45 17.84
C GLU A 22 12.45 -22.53 17.63
N ALA A 23 13.27 -22.41 16.59
CA ALA A 23 14.32 -23.38 16.30
C ALA A 23 15.33 -23.50 17.46
N ARG A 24 15.72 -22.37 18.07
CA ARG A 24 16.62 -22.36 19.23
C ARG A 24 15.98 -23.01 20.45
N LEU A 25 14.70 -22.74 20.71
CA LEU A 25 13.95 -23.34 21.82
C LEU A 25 13.83 -24.85 21.65
N LEU A 26 13.48 -25.32 20.45
CA LEU A 26 13.38 -26.74 20.13
C LEU A 26 14.73 -27.45 20.29
N ALA A 27 15.81 -26.86 19.77
CA ALA A 27 17.15 -27.42 19.87
C ALA A 27 17.63 -27.57 21.33
N ALA A 28 17.14 -26.72 22.24
CA ALA A 28 17.45 -26.79 23.67
C ALA A 28 16.40 -27.58 24.49
N GLY A 29 15.37 -28.14 23.87
CA GLY A 29 14.33 -28.92 24.54
C GLY A 29 13.22 -28.12 25.22
N HIS A 30 13.15 -26.79 25.01
CA HIS A 30 12.13 -25.90 25.57
C HIS A 30 10.80 -25.98 24.81
N LYS A 31 10.20 -27.18 24.80
CA LYS A 31 9.00 -27.50 24.00
C LYS A 31 7.79 -26.59 24.31
N PRO A 32 7.49 -26.22 25.58
CA PRO A 32 6.35 -25.33 25.86
C PRO A 32 6.51 -23.94 25.24
N GLN A 33 7.69 -23.33 25.39
CA GLN A 33 8.02 -22.01 24.83
C GLN A 33 8.07 -22.07 23.30
N ALA A 34 8.60 -23.17 22.74
CA ALA A 34 8.57 -23.39 21.30
C ALA A 34 7.13 -23.43 20.78
N ALA A 35 6.24 -24.19 21.43
CA ALA A 35 4.82 -24.27 21.04
C ALA A 35 4.10 -22.91 21.12
N ALA A 36 4.41 -22.09 22.13
CA ALA A 36 3.90 -20.72 22.20
C ALA A 36 4.39 -19.87 21.02
N THR A 37 5.65 -20.02 20.63
CA THR A 37 6.24 -19.35 19.45
C THR A 37 5.59 -19.85 18.15
N SER A 38 5.36 -21.16 18.01
CA SER A 38 4.64 -21.74 16.85
C SER A 38 3.24 -21.17 16.69
N LYS A 39 2.53 -20.90 17.80
CA LYS A 39 1.20 -20.28 17.77
C LYS A 39 1.28 -18.85 17.21
N SER A 40 2.30 -18.09 17.60
CA SER A 40 2.56 -16.75 17.06
C SER A 40 2.94 -16.79 15.57
N LEU A 41 3.71 -17.78 15.12
CA LEU A 41 4.02 -18.01 13.71
C LEU A 41 2.74 -18.23 12.87
N LYS A 42 1.83 -19.10 13.33
CA LYS A 42 0.56 -19.33 12.64
C LYS A 42 -0.29 -18.07 12.53
N ARG A 43 -0.33 -17.25 13.59
CA ARG A 43 -1.02 -15.95 13.55
C ARG A 43 -0.35 -15.00 12.56
N LEU A 44 0.98 -14.96 12.53
CA LEU A 44 1.74 -14.15 11.58
C LEU A 44 1.47 -14.53 10.12
N GLU A 45 1.41 -15.84 9.81
CA GLU A 45 1.07 -16.33 8.47
C GLU A 45 -0.32 -15.85 8.02
N ALA A 46 -1.31 -15.88 8.92
CA ALA A 46 -2.65 -15.35 8.65
C ALA A 46 -2.62 -13.83 8.42
N LEU A 47 -1.82 -13.08 9.18
CA LEU A 47 -1.64 -11.63 9.00
C LEU A 47 -0.97 -11.29 7.66
N GLN A 48 0.02 -12.08 7.23
CA GLN A 48 0.67 -11.94 5.92
C GLN A 48 -0.32 -12.22 4.79
N ALA A 49 -1.17 -13.24 4.92
CA ALA A 49 -2.23 -13.51 3.96
C ALA A 49 -3.21 -12.33 3.86
N GLY A 50 -3.68 -11.80 4.99
CA GLY A 50 -4.55 -10.61 5.02
C GLY A 50 -3.89 -9.37 4.42
N GLN A 51 -2.61 -9.14 4.69
CA GLN A 51 -1.86 -8.02 4.12
C GLN A 51 -1.77 -8.12 2.60
N ARG A 52 -1.41 -9.31 2.07
CA ARG A 52 -1.36 -9.54 0.62
C ARG A 52 -2.74 -9.39 -0.03
N ALA A 53 -3.80 -9.81 0.64
CA ALA A 53 -5.17 -9.63 0.15
C ALA A 53 -5.53 -8.15 0.05
N ALA A 54 -5.26 -7.34 1.08
CA ALA A 54 -5.51 -5.90 1.07
C ALA A 54 -4.68 -5.18 -0.01
N TRP A 55 -3.40 -5.52 -0.16
CA TRP A 55 -2.56 -4.97 -1.23
C TRP A 55 -3.07 -5.33 -2.61
N ARG A 56 -3.46 -6.60 -2.81
CA ARG A 56 -4.04 -7.04 -4.09
C ARG A 56 -5.31 -6.25 -4.42
N ARG A 57 -6.19 -6.05 -3.43
CA ARG A 57 -7.43 -5.29 -3.63
C ARG A 57 -7.13 -3.86 -4.11
N GLU A 58 -6.21 -3.17 -3.44
CA GLU A 58 -5.80 -1.81 -3.82
C GLU A 58 -5.20 -1.75 -5.23
N ILE A 59 -4.34 -2.71 -5.59
CA ILE A 59 -3.76 -2.81 -6.94
C ILE A 59 -4.85 -3.02 -8.00
N VAL A 60 -5.80 -3.93 -7.75
CA VAL A 60 -6.91 -4.21 -8.67
C VAL A 60 -7.83 -3.00 -8.81
N ALA A 61 -8.10 -2.29 -7.71
CA ALA A 61 -8.91 -1.08 -7.73
C ALA A 61 -8.23 0.04 -8.52
N GLN A 62 -6.92 0.24 -8.35
CA GLN A 62 -6.17 1.21 -9.16
C GLN A 62 -6.15 0.81 -10.64
N ALA A 63 -5.96 -0.47 -10.97
CA ALA A 63 -6.02 -0.92 -12.37
C ALA A 63 -7.40 -0.68 -13.00
N THR A 64 -8.48 -0.75 -12.20
CA THR A 64 -9.83 -0.43 -12.67
C THR A 64 -10.00 1.08 -12.89
N VAL A 65 -9.41 1.92 -12.03
CA VAL A 65 -9.32 3.36 -12.27
C VAL A 65 -8.61 3.64 -13.58
N ASP A 66 -7.44 3.03 -13.83
CA ASP A 66 -6.64 3.24 -15.04
C ASP A 66 -7.44 2.86 -16.31
N VAL A 67 -8.14 1.71 -16.30
CA VAL A 67 -8.97 1.27 -17.43
C VAL A 67 -10.12 2.24 -17.73
N VAL A 68 -10.74 2.82 -16.69
CA VAL A 68 -11.83 3.78 -16.87
C VAL A 68 -11.31 5.15 -17.31
N ASP A 69 -10.14 5.56 -16.82
CA ASP A 69 -9.41 6.77 -17.25
C ASP A 69 -9.09 6.69 -18.75
N ASP A 70 -8.45 5.61 -19.19
CA ASP A 70 -8.12 5.37 -20.61
C ASP A 70 -9.39 5.42 -21.49
N ALA A 71 -10.50 4.83 -21.04
CA ALA A 71 -11.75 4.84 -21.77
C ALA A 71 -12.41 6.22 -21.82
N LEU A 72 -12.23 7.04 -20.77
CA LEU A 72 -12.74 8.40 -20.71
C LEU A 72 -11.92 9.33 -21.61
N ASP A 73 -10.61 9.16 -21.60
CA ASP A 73 -9.66 9.83 -22.49
C ASP A 73 -9.99 9.60 -23.96
N ASP A 74 -10.16 8.33 -24.37
CA ASP A 74 -10.54 7.94 -25.73
C ASP A 74 -11.86 8.60 -26.17
N GLU A 75 -12.83 8.66 -25.26
CA GLU A 75 -14.14 9.26 -25.52
C GLU A 75 -14.05 10.79 -25.63
N VAL A 76 -13.23 11.45 -24.80
CA VAL A 76 -12.95 12.88 -24.87
C VAL A 76 -12.24 13.24 -26.18
N GLU A 77 -11.24 12.46 -26.61
CA GLU A 77 -10.58 12.66 -27.90
C GLU A 77 -11.53 12.46 -29.07
N THR A 78 -12.41 11.47 -28.99
CA THR A 78 -13.41 11.19 -30.03
C THR A 78 -14.46 12.29 -30.12
N LEU A 79 -14.97 12.79 -28.99
CA LEU A 79 -15.82 13.98 -28.96
C LEU A 79 -15.09 15.18 -29.61
N GLY A 80 -13.83 15.41 -29.24
CA GLY A 80 -13.02 16.50 -29.79
C GLY A 80 -12.87 16.43 -31.30
N ARG A 81 -12.61 15.24 -31.85
CA ARG A 81 -12.54 15.01 -33.30
C ARG A 81 -13.88 15.24 -34.00
N ASN A 82 -14.97 14.74 -33.44
CA ASN A 82 -16.31 14.87 -34.03
C ASN A 82 -16.81 16.32 -34.01
N LEU A 83 -16.60 17.05 -32.91
CA LEU A 83 -16.87 18.49 -32.86
C LEU A 83 -16.03 19.26 -33.87
N LEU A 84 -14.74 18.95 -33.98
CA LEU A 84 -13.87 19.62 -34.94
C LEU A 84 -14.31 19.37 -36.40
N HIS A 85 -14.77 18.15 -36.71
CA HIS A 85 -15.33 17.82 -38.02
C HIS A 85 -16.59 18.63 -38.34
N LEU A 86 -17.54 18.71 -37.39
CA LEU A 86 -18.78 19.49 -37.54
C LEU A 86 -18.51 20.99 -37.69
N GLU A 87 -17.44 21.49 -37.06
CA GLU A 87 -17.03 22.89 -37.12
C GLU A 87 -15.99 23.17 -38.22
N ALA A 88 -15.91 22.31 -39.25
CA ALA A 88 -15.03 22.45 -40.41
C ALA A 88 -13.55 22.70 -40.08
N GLY A 89 -13.04 22.05 -39.02
CA GLY A 89 -11.65 22.21 -38.56
C GLY A 89 -11.39 23.42 -37.67
N ASN A 90 -12.42 24.20 -37.31
CA ASN A 90 -12.24 25.45 -36.58
C ASN A 90 -12.42 25.30 -35.05
N ARG A 91 -11.31 25.23 -34.32
CA ARG A 91 -11.31 25.20 -32.83
C ARG A 91 -11.72 26.52 -32.17
N LYS A 92 -11.87 27.61 -32.93
CA LYS A 92 -12.15 28.94 -32.37
C LYS A 92 -13.65 29.22 -32.22
N THR A 93 -14.52 28.35 -32.73
CA THR A 93 -15.97 28.56 -32.66
C THR A 93 -16.46 28.52 -31.22
N ALA A 94 -17.54 29.27 -30.95
CA ALA A 94 -18.14 29.32 -29.62
C ALA A 94 -18.58 27.92 -29.16
N ARG A 95 -19.09 27.12 -30.10
CA ARG A 95 -19.54 25.74 -29.86
C ARG A 95 -18.39 24.84 -29.41
N PHE A 96 -17.26 24.83 -30.14
CA PHE A 96 -16.09 24.04 -29.74
C PHE A 96 -15.57 24.44 -28.35
N LYS A 97 -15.48 25.76 -28.10
CA LYS A 97 -15.00 26.32 -26.82
C LYS A 97 -15.96 26.10 -25.64
N GLN A 98 -17.22 25.79 -25.91
CA GLN A 98 -18.20 25.46 -24.88
C GLN A 98 -17.79 24.20 -24.11
N TYR A 99 -17.23 23.23 -24.81
CA TYR A 99 -16.69 21.98 -24.27
C TYR A 99 -15.21 22.14 -23.91
N PHE A 100 -14.41 22.66 -24.83
CA PHE A 100 -12.96 22.70 -24.71
C PHE A 100 -12.46 24.14 -24.52
N LYS A 101 -12.42 24.59 -23.25
CA LYS A 101 -11.79 25.87 -22.87
C LYS A 101 -10.27 25.84 -23.03
N SER A 102 -9.69 24.64 -22.95
CA SER A 102 -8.27 24.32 -23.11
C SER A 102 -8.10 23.36 -24.29
N ALA A 103 -6.87 22.97 -24.60
CA ALA A 103 -6.64 21.87 -25.54
C ALA A 103 -7.29 20.58 -25.03
N VAL A 104 -7.78 19.73 -25.94
CA VAL A 104 -8.35 18.40 -25.62
C VAL A 104 -7.34 17.58 -24.80
N SER A 105 -6.07 17.61 -25.21
CA SER A 105 -4.96 16.97 -24.50
C SER A 105 -4.72 17.47 -23.08
N THR A 106 -5.28 18.61 -22.68
CA THR A 106 -5.23 19.09 -21.29
C THR A 106 -6.27 18.39 -20.43
N VAL A 107 -7.42 18.04 -21.01
CA VAL A 107 -8.48 17.27 -20.33
C VAL A 107 -8.01 15.83 -20.14
N VAL A 108 -7.51 15.22 -21.22
CA VAL A 108 -6.99 13.83 -21.29
C VAL A 108 -5.71 13.59 -20.44
N ARG A 109 -5.14 14.65 -19.86
CA ARG A 109 -3.97 14.53 -18.95
C ARG A 109 -4.34 14.69 -17.49
N LEU A 110 -5.63 14.92 -17.21
CA LEU A 110 -6.15 14.88 -15.84
C LEU A 110 -6.22 13.41 -15.43
N GLY A 111 -5.97 13.11 -14.15
CA GLY A 111 -6.37 11.81 -13.64
C GLY A 111 -7.89 11.76 -13.42
N LEU A 112 -8.47 10.56 -13.50
CA LEU A 112 -9.91 10.28 -13.45
C LEU A 112 -10.71 11.15 -12.47
N GLU A 113 -10.28 11.27 -11.21
CA GLU A 113 -11.01 12.08 -10.20
C GLU A 113 -11.19 13.55 -10.61
N SER A 114 -10.20 14.11 -11.31
CA SER A 114 -10.23 15.50 -11.80
C SER A 114 -10.91 15.62 -13.15
N GLU A 115 -10.92 14.57 -13.96
CA GLU A 115 -11.58 14.56 -15.27
C GLU A 115 -13.11 14.41 -15.16
N LEU A 116 -13.59 13.56 -14.25
CA LEU A 116 -15.01 13.32 -13.97
C LEU A 116 -15.89 14.59 -13.88
N PRO A 117 -15.54 15.65 -13.12
CA PRO A 117 -16.34 16.88 -13.10
C PRO A 117 -16.33 17.64 -14.44
N VAL A 118 -15.26 17.53 -15.24
CA VAL A 118 -15.18 18.16 -16.57
C VAL A 118 -16.15 17.49 -17.53
N VAL A 119 -16.09 16.16 -17.64
CA VAL A 119 -16.95 15.38 -18.55
C VAL A 119 -18.43 15.46 -18.17
N ARG A 120 -18.75 15.57 -16.86
CA ARG A 120 -20.14 15.86 -16.42
C ARG A 120 -20.67 17.18 -16.95
N GLY A 121 -19.79 18.18 -17.08
CA GLY A 121 -20.11 19.44 -17.74
C GLY A 121 -20.57 19.23 -19.19
N PHE A 122 -19.97 18.26 -19.89
CA PHE A 122 -20.31 17.95 -21.28
C PHE A 122 -21.68 17.27 -21.40
N ILE A 123 -22.00 16.30 -20.53
CA ILE A 123 -23.23 15.49 -20.61
C ILE A 123 -24.49 16.36 -20.79
N SER A 124 -24.65 17.38 -19.94
CA SER A 124 -25.83 18.25 -19.96
C SER A 124 -25.95 19.10 -21.23
N GLN A 125 -24.83 19.41 -21.87
CA GLN A 125 -24.74 20.20 -23.10
C GLN A 125 -24.97 19.31 -24.32
N LEU A 126 -24.33 18.12 -24.34
CA LEU A 126 -24.46 17.13 -25.42
C LEU A 126 -25.90 16.66 -25.62
N ALA A 127 -26.69 16.58 -24.55
CA ALA A 127 -28.10 16.25 -24.64
C ALA A 127 -28.93 17.28 -25.44
N LYS A 128 -28.46 18.54 -25.50
CA LYS A 128 -29.13 19.66 -26.19
C LYS A 128 -28.66 19.84 -27.63
N GLU A 129 -27.60 19.15 -28.04
CA GLU A 129 -27.07 19.25 -29.39
C GLU A 129 -28.06 18.69 -30.42
N PRO A 130 -28.15 19.23 -31.64
CA PRO A 130 -29.06 18.70 -32.65
C PRO A 130 -28.59 17.36 -33.25
N GLU A 131 -27.28 17.14 -33.36
CA GLU A 131 -26.69 15.98 -34.03
C GLU A 131 -26.72 14.75 -33.12
N LYS A 132 -27.19 13.65 -33.69
CA LYS A 132 -27.27 12.36 -33.00
C LYS A 132 -25.91 11.91 -32.46
N VAL A 133 -24.83 12.11 -33.21
CA VAL A 133 -23.47 11.72 -32.82
C VAL A 133 -23.04 12.38 -31.51
N LEU A 134 -23.37 13.66 -31.30
CA LEU A 134 -23.04 14.38 -30.07
C LEU A 134 -23.91 13.89 -28.89
N LYS A 135 -25.19 13.62 -29.14
CA LYS A 135 -26.06 13.02 -28.10
C LYS A 135 -25.58 11.65 -27.66
N ASP A 136 -25.05 10.84 -28.58
CA ASP A 136 -24.55 9.50 -28.28
C ASP A 136 -23.29 9.57 -27.40
N HIS A 137 -22.38 10.53 -27.63
CA HIS A 137 -21.29 10.83 -26.69
C HIS A 137 -21.81 11.18 -25.29
N GLY A 138 -22.88 11.96 -25.19
CA GLY A 138 -23.48 12.27 -23.89
C GLY A 138 -23.93 11.03 -23.11
N LYS A 139 -24.42 9.99 -23.80
CA LYS A 139 -24.78 8.71 -23.19
C LYS A 139 -23.54 7.91 -22.79
N ALA A 140 -22.51 7.87 -23.63
CA ALA A 140 -21.25 7.20 -23.33
C ALA A 140 -20.57 7.82 -22.10
N PHE A 141 -20.44 9.15 -22.05
CA PHE A 141 -19.94 9.86 -20.87
C PHE A 141 -20.78 9.61 -19.62
N THR A 142 -22.11 9.45 -19.74
CA THR A 142 -22.95 9.12 -18.58
C THR A 142 -22.59 7.74 -18.01
N ALA A 143 -22.39 6.75 -18.87
CA ALA A 143 -21.98 5.41 -18.44
C ALA A 143 -20.56 5.42 -17.84
N LEU A 144 -19.61 6.05 -18.52
CA LEU A 144 -18.22 6.14 -18.06
C LEU A 144 -18.09 6.93 -16.76
N ALA A 145 -18.81 8.04 -16.59
CA ALA A 145 -18.78 8.81 -15.36
C ALA A 145 -19.28 8.00 -14.16
N LYS A 146 -20.33 7.18 -14.36
CA LYS A 146 -20.82 6.25 -13.33
C LYS A 146 -19.76 5.21 -12.98
N SER A 147 -19.16 4.56 -13.98
CA SER A 147 -18.09 3.59 -13.74
C SER A 147 -16.86 4.22 -13.07
N GLY A 148 -16.55 5.48 -13.41
CA GLY A 148 -15.45 6.21 -12.79
C GLY A 148 -15.70 6.54 -11.33
N ASP A 149 -16.93 6.91 -10.95
CA ASP A 149 -17.30 7.09 -9.55
C ASP A 149 -17.14 5.80 -8.74
N GLU A 150 -17.59 4.68 -9.30
CA GLU A 150 -17.47 3.35 -8.68
C GLU A 150 -15.98 2.96 -8.52
N ALA A 151 -15.16 3.16 -9.56
CA ALA A 151 -13.73 2.85 -9.52
C ALA A 151 -12.96 3.71 -8.50
N VAL A 152 -13.24 5.01 -8.46
CA VAL A 152 -12.64 5.94 -7.50
C VAL A 152 -13.03 5.60 -6.07
N ALA A 153 -14.31 5.29 -5.83
CA ALA A 153 -14.78 4.88 -4.51
C ALA A 153 -14.11 3.58 -4.05
N GLU A 154 -14.07 2.55 -4.90
CA GLU A 154 -13.44 1.27 -4.59
C GLU A 154 -11.94 1.42 -4.30
N ARG A 155 -11.22 2.28 -5.05
CA ARG A 155 -9.82 2.58 -4.75
C ARG A 155 -9.64 3.20 -3.36
N ARG A 156 -10.50 4.15 -3.00
CA ARG A 156 -10.46 4.81 -1.68
C ARG A 156 -10.76 3.81 -0.57
N ASP A 157 -11.75 2.96 -0.75
CA ASP A 157 -12.12 1.93 0.23
C ASP A 157 -10.99 0.90 0.40
N ALA A 158 -10.37 0.45 -0.70
CA ALA A 158 -9.23 -0.46 -0.65
C ALA A 158 -8.01 0.15 0.08
N ALA A 159 -7.73 1.44 -0.13
CA ALA A 159 -6.68 2.15 0.59
C ALA A 159 -6.98 2.26 2.09
N ILE A 160 -8.24 2.54 2.46
CA ILE A 160 -8.70 2.56 3.85
C ILE A 160 -8.53 1.18 4.49
N GLU A 161 -8.92 0.11 3.81
CA GLU A 161 -8.79 -1.25 4.32
C GLU A 161 -7.33 -1.66 4.54
N ARG A 162 -6.43 -1.30 3.61
CA ARG A 162 -5.00 -1.52 3.79
C ARG A 162 -4.48 -0.81 5.05
N ALA A 163 -4.85 0.45 5.23
CA ALA A 163 -4.45 1.23 6.42
C ALA A 163 -5.03 0.61 7.69
N ALA A 164 -6.30 0.21 7.66
CA ALA A 164 -7.00 -0.42 8.77
C ALA A 164 -6.39 -1.77 9.15
N HIS A 165 -6.02 -2.61 8.18
CA HIS A 165 -5.35 -3.90 8.42
C HIS A 165 -4.03 -3.70 9.17
N ARG A 166 -3.22 -2.72 8.76
CA ARG A 166 -1.98 -2.41 9.49
C ARG A 166 -2.27 -1.94 10.91
N ALA A 167 -3.17 -0.97 11.06
CA ALA A 167 -3.44 -0.32 12.33
C ALA A 167 -4.09 -1.25 13.37
N ARG A 168 -5.07 -2.07 12.94
CA ARG A 168 -5.87 -2.91 13.84
C ARG A 168 -5.25 -4.28 14.09
N GLU A 169 -4.75 -4.92 13.05
CA GLU A 169 -4.33 -6.32 13.15
C GLU A 169 -2.84 -6.45 13.46
N ILE A 170 -1.99 -5.72 12.72
CA ILE A 170 -0.55 -5.94 12.81
C ILE A 170 0.08 -5.24 14.00
N LEU A 171 -0.31 -3.99 14.32
CA LEU A 171 0.27 -3.28 15.47
C LEU A 171 -0.06 -4.00 16.79
N GLY A 172 -1.33 -4.40 16.99
CA GLY A 172 -1.71 -5.20 18.16
C GLY A 172 -0.98 -6.54 18.23
N PHE A 173 -0.75 -7.19 17.09
CA PHE A 173 0.07 -8.40 17.06
C PHE A 173 1.51 -8.17 17.50
N ILE A 174 2.14 -7.05 17.12
CA ILE A 174 3.53 -6.73 17.53
C ILE A 174 3.59 -6.54 19.06
N ASP A 175 2.59 -5.89 19.65
CA ASP A 175 2.52 -5.69 21.10
C ASP A 175 2.35 -7.04 21.83
N ASP A 176 1.42 -7.88 21.37
CA ASP A 176 1.21 -9.25 21.88
C ASP A 176 2.50 -10.08 21.76
N LEU A 177 3.23 -9.92 20.66
CA LEU A 177 4.47 -10.65 20.39
C LEU A 177 5.60 -10.20 21.32
N ASN A 178 5.72 -8.90 21.57
CA ASN A 178 6.67 -8.36 22.53
C ASN A 178 6.37 -8.83 23.96
N ALA A 179 5.09 -8.87 24.34
CA ALA A 179 4.66 -9.42 25.63
C ALA A 179 5.03 -10.90 25.74
N SER A 180 4.73 -11.71 24.72
CA SER A 180 5.09 -13.13 24.68
C SER A 180 6.60 -13.36 24.75
N ARG A 181 7.40 -12.59 23.99
CA ARG A 181 8.88 -12.66 24.03
C ARG A 181 9.43 -12.33 25.42
N THR A 182 8.84 -11.35 26.10
CA THR A 182 9.22 -10.97 27.47
C THR A 182 8.91 -12.09 28.45
N THR A 183 7.72 -12.71 28.36
CA THR A 183 7.36 -13.85 29.19
C THR A 183 8.30 -15.04 28.98
N ILE A 184 8.58 -15.41 27.74
CA ILE A 184 9.53 -16.49 27.41
C ILE A 184 10.92 -16.19 27.99
N HIS A 185 11.40 -14.95 27.86
CA HIS A 185 12.70 -14.56 28.43
C HIS A 185 12.73 -14.69 29.95
N ALA A 186 11.67 -14.24 30.64
CA ALA A 186 11.56 -14.35 32.09
C ALA A 186 11.55 -15.83 32.54
N GLU A 187 10.77 -16.68 31.88
CA GLU A 187 10.72 -18.12 32.15
C GLU A 187 12.10 -18.79 31.97
N LEU A 188 12.79 -18.50 30.87
CA LEU A 188 14.14 -19.03 30.60
C LEU A 188 15.17 -18.50 31.61
N THR A 189 15.00 -17.27 32.10
CA THR A 189 15.87 -16.69 33.13
C THR A 189 15.69 -17.39 34.48
N LEU A 190 14.44 -17.71 34.85
CA LEU A 190 14.14 -18.48 36.06
C LEU A 190 14.74 -19.89 35.98
N GLN A 191 14.59 -20.56 34.84
CA GLN A 191 15.20 -21.87 34.61
C GLN A 191 16.73 -21.81 34.63
N ALA A 192 17.33 -20.77 34.06
CA ALA A 192 18.78 -20.57 34.10
C ALA A 192 19.30 -20.42 35.53
N THR A 193 18.57 -19.65 36.36
CA THR A 193 18.91 -19.47 37.78
C THR A 193 18.84 -20.79 38.53
N ALA A 194 17.78 -21.58 38.32
CA ALA A 194 17.61 -22.89 38.96
C ALA A 194 18.68 -23.90 38.50
N GLY A 195 19.11 -23.84 37.24
CA GLY A 195 20.12 -24.73 36.65
C GLY A 195 21.57 -24.24 36.75
N ALA A 196 21.84 -23.14 37.46
CA ALA A 196 23.15 -22.49 37.53
C ALA A 196 23.77 -22.21 36.13
N LEU A 197 22.92 -21.89 35.15
CA LEU A 197 23.34 -21.58 33.78
C LEU A 197 23.88 -20.14 33.67
N PRO A 198 24.64 -19.82 32.60
CA PRO A 198 25.16 -18.47 32.40
C PRO A 198 24.08 -17.38 32.41
N ARG A 199 24.44 -16.19 32.90
CA ARG A 199 23.52 -15.04 33.01
C ARG A 199 22.88 -14.64 31.66
N ASP A 200 23.58 -14.86 30.55
CA ASP A 200 23.11 -14.56 29.20
C ASP A 200 22.29 -15.70 28.57
N TYR A 201 22.02 -16.78 29.29
CA TYR A 201 21.38 -17.99 28.76
C TYR A 201 20.08 -17.69 28.02
N ALA A 202 19.16 -16.95 28.65
CA ALA A 202 17.88 -16.59 28.06
C ALA A 202 18.03 -15.72 26.78
N ASP A 203 19.06 -14.88 26.70
CA ASP A 203 19.30 -14.02 25.53
C ASP A 203 19.72 -14.82 24.29
N ARG A 204 20.29 -16.02 24.46
CA ARG A 204 20.77 -16.88 23.35
C ARG A 204 19.65 -17.51 22.52
N PHE A 205 18.40 -17.38 22.96
CA PHE A 205 17.22 -17.88 22.25
C PHE A 205 16.66 -16.88 21.26
N PHE A 206 16.98 -15.60 21.42
CA PHE A 206 16.50 -14.54 20.55
C PHE A 206 17.59 -14.15 19.56
N ARG A 207 17.19 -13.72 18.35
CA ARG A 207 18.15 -13.33 17.33
C ARG A 207 18.89 -12.08 17.81
N ARG A 208 20.22 -12.07 17.68
CA ARG A 208 21.01 -10.87 17.97
C ARG A 208 20.75 -9.86 16.85
N SER A 209 20.34 -8.65 17.24
CA SER A 209 20.21 -7.53 16.31
C SER A 209 21.54 -7.29 15.58
N THR A 210 21.60 -7.58 14.29
CA THR A 210 22.75 -7.28 13.42
C THR A 210 22.84 -5.79 13.07
N ARG A 211 21.81 -4.98 13.39
CA ARG A 211 21.80 -3.54 13.06
C ARG A 211 22.79 -2.71 13.88
N ALA A 212 23.18 -3.15 15.08
CA ALA A 212 24.22 -2.46 15.85
C ALA A 212 25.62 -2.65 15.26
N ALA A 213 25.87 -3.73 14.51
CA ALA A 213 27.19 -4.01 13.93
C ALA A 213 27.56 -3.05 12.78
N ARG A 214 26.58 -2.46 12.08
CA ARG A 214 26.85 -1.45 11.03
C ARG A 214 27.20 -0.06 11.57
N ALA A 215 26.96 0.22 12.85
CA ALA A 215 27.27 1.53 13.43
C ALA A 215 28.74 1.66 13.90
N VAL A 216 29.48 0.55 14.00
CA VAL A 216 30.85 0.55 14.54
C VAL A 216 31.92 0.72 13.43
N ASP A 217 31.61 0.39 12.17
CA ASP A 217 32.53 0.57 11.03
C ASP A 217 32.45 1.96 10.36
N GLY A 218 31.64 2.88 10.89
CA GLY A 218 31.45 4.23 10.34
C GLY A 218 32.29 5.34 10.98
N ALA A 219 33.16 5.03 11.95
CA ALA A 219 34.00 6.02 12.63
C ALA A 219 35.31 6.28 11.86
N SER A 220 35.20 7.17 10.86
CA SER A 220 36.17 8.23 10.52
C SER A 220 37.67 7.90 10.59
N ARG A 221 38.25 7.60 9.41
CA ARG A 221 39.65 7.95 9.11
C ARG A 221 39.74 9.48 8.93
N PRO A 222 40.55 10.22 9.70
CA PRO A 222 40.68 11.66 9.48
C PRO A 222 41.45 11.94 8.17
N GLU A 223 40.91 12.84 7.35
CA GLU A 223 41.59 13.39 6.17
C GLU A 223 42.85 14.18 6.57
N PRO A 224 43.95 14.09 5.80
CA PRO A 224 45.13 14.90 6.04
C PRO A 224 44.90 16.34 5.59
N THR A 225 45.18 17.29 6.48
CA THR A 225 45.09 18.74 6.22
C THR A 225 46.11 19.17 5.15
N PRO A 226 45.75 20.01 4.16
CA PRO A 226 46.71 20.50 3.18
C PRO A 226 47.67 21.53 3.80
N PRO A 227 48.96 21.56 3.40
CA PRO A 227 49.92 22.54 3.89
C PRO A 227 49.66 23.94 3.31
N ALA A 228 50.03 24.95 4.10
CA ALA A 228 49.95 26.39 3.80
C ALA A 228 51.01 26.84 2.78
#